data_AF-F3C2R0-F1
#
_entry.id   AF-F3C2R0-F1
#
_cell.length_a   1.000
_cell.length_b   1.000
_cell.length_c   1.000
_cell.angle_alpha   90.00
_cell.angle_beta   90.00
_cell.angle_gamma   90.00
#
_symmetry.space_group_name_H-M   'P 1'
#
loop_
_entity.id
_entity.type
_entity.pdbx_description
1 polymer ?
#
loop_
_entity_poly.entity_id
_entity_poly.type
_entity_poly.pdbx_seq_one_letter_code
_entity_poly.pdbx_strand_id
1 'polypeptide(L)' 'MKSIRIRAEVLAGLTTSFALVPECIAFALVAHLNPLMGLYGAFIICTLTALFGGRPG' A
#
# COMPACT_ATOMS: atom_id res chain seq x y z
N MET A 1 10.02 -25.75 3.58
CA MET A 1 8.79 -24.91 3.53
C MET A 1 9.02 -23.39 3.68
N LYS A 2 10.26 -22.85 3.60
CA LYS A 2 10.53 -21.41 3.84
C LYS A 2 10.54 -20.52 2.56
N SER A 3 10.88 -21.09 1.40
CA SER A 3 11.02 -20.35 0.13
C SER A 3 9.69 -19.92 -0.51
N ILE A 4 8.62 -20.71 -0.33
CA ILE A 4 7.27 -20.38 -0.82
C ILE A 4 6.74 -19.10 -0.17
N ARG A 5 7.04 -18.89 1.13
CA ARG A 5 6.56 -17.71 1.86
C ARG A 5 7.13 -16.41 1.30
N ILE A 6 8.44 -16.34 1.05
CA ILE A 6 9.05 -15.11 0.49
C ILE A 6 8.46 -14.75 -0.87
N ARG A 7 8.28 -15.74 -1.75
CA ARG A 7 7.65 -15.51 -3.06
C ARG A 7 6.20 -15.06 -2.92
N ALA A 8 5.45 -15.66 -1.99
CA ALA A 8 4.07 -15.28 -1.72
C ALA A 8 3.96 -13.86 -1.13
N GLU A 9 4.81 -13.49 -0.16
CA GLU A 9 4.82 -12.14 0.43
C GLU A 9 5.19 -11.07 -0.61
N VAL A 10 6.16 -11.35 -1.50
CA VAL A 10 6.52 -10.41 -2.58
C VAL A 10 5.39 -10.25 -3.59
N LEU A 11 4.75 -11.35 -3.99
CA LEU A 11 3.61 -11.31 -4.89
C LEU A 11 2.40 -10.59 -4.25
N ALA A 12 2.14 -10.84 -2.96
CA ALA A 12 1.09 -10.18 -2.20
C ALA A 12 1.35 -8.69 -2.03
N GLY A 13 2.58 -8.29 -1.70
CA GLY A 13 2.96 -6.88 -1.61
C GLY A 13 2.80 -6.13 -2.94
N LEU A 14 3.19 -6.77 -4.05
CA LEU A 14 3.01 -6.21 -5.40
C LEU A 14 1.53 -6.05 -5.75
N THR A 15 0.70 -7.08 -5.58
CA THR A 15 -0.73 -7.01 -5.91
C THR A 15 -1.46 -5.98 -5.07
N THR A 16 -1.19 -5.90 -3.75
CA THR A 16 -1.77 -4.89 -2.89
C THR A 16 -1.33 -3.47 -3.28
N SER A 17 -0.07 -3.27 -3.64
CA SER A 17 0.42 -1.96 -4.10
C SER A 17 -0.29 -1.48 -5.36
N PHE A 18 -0.50 -2.37 -6.34
CA PHE A 18 -1.24 -2.02 -7.56
C PHE A 18 -2.72 -1.74 -7.30
N ALA A 19 -3.35 -2.45 -6.35
CA ALA A 19 -4.74 -2.22 -5.98
C ALA A 19 -4.96 -0.85 -5.29
N LEU A 20 -3.98 -0.40 -4.49
CA LEU A 20 -4.05 0.86 -3.74
C LEU A 20 -3.97 2.11 -4.63
N VAL A 21 -3.25 2.07 -5.75
CA VAL A 21 -3.07 3.24 -6.63
C VAL A 21 -4.42 3.84 -7.08
N PRO A 22 -5.34 3.10 -7.72
CA PRO A 22 -6.63 3.64 -8.10
C PRO A 22 -7.51 3.99 -6.89
N GLU A 23 -7.41 3.26 -5.78
CA GLU A 23 -8.20 3.51 -4.56
C GLU A 23 -7.85 4.87 -3.92
N CYS A 24 -6.58 5.17 -3.75
CA CYS A 24 -6.13 6.43 -3.15
C CYS A 24 -6.39 7.64 -4.06
N ILE A 25 -6.33 7.45 -5.39
CA ILE A 25 -6.73 8.47 -6.36
C ILE A 25 -8.23 8.75 -6.24
N ALA A 26 -9.06 7.71 -6.19
CA ALA A 26 -10.51 7.85 -6.06
C ALA A 26 -10.90 8.57 -4.76
N PHE A 27 -10.29 8.22 -3.63
CA PHE A 27 -10.54 8.93 -2.36
C PHE A 27 -10.10 10.39 -2.38
N ALA A 28 -8.96 10.71 -2.99
CA ALA A 28 -8.53 12.11 -3.15
C ALA A 28 -9.53 12.91 -4.00
N LEU A 29 -10.05 12.31 -5.08
CA LEU A 29 -11.06 12.94 -5.93
C LEU A 29 -12.40 13.17 -5.20
N VAL A 30 -12.85 12.20 -4.42
CA VAL A 30 -14.08 12.33 -3.58
C VAL A 30 -13.92 13.44 -2.53
N ALA A 31 -12.72 13.60 -1.97
CA ALA A 31 -12.41 14.65 -1.02
C ALA A 31 -12.18 16.05 -1.65
N HIS A 32 -12.33 16.19 -2.98
CA HIS A 32 -11.99 17.40 -3.73
C HIS A 32 -10.53 17.86 -3.52
N LEU A 33 -9.61 16.91 -3.28
CA LEU A 33 -8.18 17.14 -3.13
C LEU A 33 -7.43 16.81 -4.42
N ASN A 34 -6.20 17.29 -4.51
CA ASN A 34 -5.31 16.89 -5.60
C ASN A 34 -5.01 15.37 -5.49
N PRO A 35 -5.22 14.57 -6.56
CA PRO A 35 -4.93 13.14 -6.59
C PRO A 35 -3.54 12.75 -6.10
N LEU A 36 -2.55 13.62 -6.34
CA LEU A 36 -1.17 13.40 -5.89
C LEU A 36 -1.08 13.33 -4.35
N MET A 37 -1.91 14.09 -3.63
CA MET A 37 -1.95 14.02 -2.16
C MET A 37 -2.42 12.64 -1.66
N GLY A 38 -3.33 11.98 -2.40
CA GLY A 38 -3.76 10.62 -2.09
C GLY A 38 -2.62 9.61 -2.19
N LEU A 39 -1.80 9.70 -3.24
CA LEU A 39 -0.62 8.85 -3.39
C LEU A 39 0.44 9.13 -2.33
N TYR A 40 0.73 10.39 -2.02
CA TYR A 40 1.69 10.74 -0.99
C TYR A 40 1.26 10.23 0.38
N GLY A 41 -0.03 10.37 0.73
CA GLY A 41 -0.59 9.82 1.95
C GLY A 41 -0.45 8.29 2.02
N ALA A 42 -0.82 7.59 0.94
CA ALA A 42 -0.71 6.14 0.86
C ALA A 42 0.73 5.65 1.06
N PHE A 43 1.70 6.28 0.38
CA PHE A 43 3.11 5.93 0.50
C PHE A 43 3.66 6.13 1.92
N ILE A 44 3.35 7.28 2.54
CA ILE A 44 3.82 7.59 3.89
C ILE A 44 3.23 6.61 4.91
N ILE A 45 1.92 6.35 4.84
CA ILE A 45 1.23 5.45 5.78
C ILE A 45 1.68 4.00 5.58
N CYS A 46 1.78 3.51 4.34
CA CYS A 46 2.32 2.17 4.07
C CYS A 46 3.75 2.02 4.59
N THR A 47 4.60 3.02 4.39
CA THR A 47 6.01 2.97 4.85
C THR A 47 6.10 2.94 6.37
N LEU A 48 5.36 3.84 7.05
CA LEU A 48 5.32 3.86 8.51
C LEU A 48 4.75 2.56 9.09
N THR A 49 3.70 2.03 8.48
CA THR A 49 3.07 0.78 8.93
C THR A 49 3.93 -0.44 8.64
N ALA A 50 4.69 -0.44 7.54
CA ALA A 50 5.63 -1.52 7.23
C ALA A 50 6.82 -1.55 8.19
N LEU A 51 7.30 -0.38 8.64
CA LEU A 51 8.46 -0.27 9.54
C LEU A 51 8.09 -0.42 11.02
N PHE A 52 7.00 0.21 11.45
CA PHE A 52 6.59 0.30 12.85
C PHE A 52 5.33 -0.50 13.20
N GLY A 53 4.69 -1.15 12.22
CA GLY A 53 3.48 -1.93 12.43
C GLY A 53 3.71 -3.25 13.17
N GLY A 54 2.74 -3.67 13.97
CA GLY A 54 2.85 -4.82 14.86
C GLY A 54 2.35 -6.16 14.30
N ARG A 55 1.94 -6.23 13.02
CA ARG A 55 1.44 -7.47 12.41
C ARG A 55 2.44 -7.98 11.37
N PRO A 56 3.29 -8.97 11.71
CA PRO A 56 4.18 -9.59 10.74
C PRO A 56 3.35 -10.39 9.71
N GLY A 57 3.53 -10.01 8.45
CA GLY A 57 3.07 -10.68 7.23
C GLY A 57 4.26 -10.69 6.28
#